data_AF-A0A7C1QXC6-F1
#
_entry.id   AF-A0A7C1QXC6-F1
#
_cell.length_a   1.000
_cell.length_b   1.000
_cell.length_c   1.000
_cell.angle_alpha   90.00
_cell.angle_beta   90.00
_cell.angle_gamma   90.00
#
_symmetry.space_group_name_H-M   'P 1'
#
loop_
_entity.id
_entity.type
_entity.pdbx_description
1 polymer ?
#
loop_
_entity_poly.entity_id
_entity_poly.type
_entity_poly.pdbx_seq_one_letter_code
_entity_poly.pdbx_strand_id
1 'polypeptide(L)'
;MNEEESSPGVNLDDPEKKNYIIIEIEDSAYLNSDFEKYVRGTFGRDQKALTPVSLSRLLDKFIEEKLVLQSASSQNISLNWEEKQEYLAKLSSELKSEGSNISVEEMDTEILFDRLLIEKYTYVLVKDIEVKEEEAKEYYNLHKREFLRSQRVEASQILVETEDQAIEVMESMKNVSEEDFRRIAEAVSIGLEAVKGGKMGVFEMGQLPFEMEQVLF
;
A
#
# COMPACT_ATOMS: atom_id res chain seq x y z
N MET A 1 -15.16 -22.28 31.56
CA MET A 1 -16.13 -22.43 30.46
C MET A 1 -16.22 -21.06 29.83
N ASN A 2 -15.50 -20.87 28.72
CA ASN A 2 -15.62 -19.65 27.93
C ASN A 2 -16.73 -19.91 26.92
N GLU A 3 -17.87 -19.27 27.12
CA GLU A 3 -18.88 -19.14 26.08
C GLU A 3 -18.33 -18.13 25.07
N GLU A 4 -17.76 -18.64 23.98
CA GLU A 4 -17.66 -17.86 22.74
C GLU A 4 -19.09 -17.63 22.27
N GLU A 5 -19.66 -16.48 22.61
CA GLU A 5 -20.83 -15.95 21.95
C GLU A 5 -20.48 -15.79 20.46
N SER A 6 -20.85 -16.79 19.67
CA SER A 6 -20.89 -16.66 18.22
C SER A 6 -21.89 -15.55 17.92
N SER A 7 -21.37 -14.36 17.59
CA SER A 7 -22.19 -13.29 17.01
C SER A 7 -22.99 -13.89 15.84
N PRO A 8 -24.29 -13.57 15.69
CA PRO A 8 -25.07 -14.09 14.58
C PRO A 8 -24.41 -13.63 13.28
N GLY A 9 -23.71 -14.56 12.62
CA GLY A 9 -22.99 -14.28 11.40
C GLY A 9 -23.97 -13.73 10.38
N VAL A 10 -23.64 -12.58 9.79
CA VAL A 10 -24.43 -12.03 8.69
C VAL A 10 -24.29 -13.01 7.52
N ASN A 11 -25.37 -13.71 7.21
CA ASN A 11 -25.42 -14.63 6.08
C ASN A 11 -25.76 -13.83 4.80
N LEU A 12 -24.73 -13.50 4.02
CA LEU A 12 -24.88 -12.83 2.73
C LEU A 12 -25.57 -13.71 1.67
N ASP A 13 -25.48 -15.03 1.80
CA ASP A 13 -26.02 -15.98 0.82
C ASP A 13 -27.47 -16.41 1.13
N ASP A 14 -28.17 -15.67 2.00
CA ASP A 14 -29.57 -15.96 2.39
C ASP A 14 -30.50 -15.90 1.16
N PRO A 15 -31.03 -17.05 0.69
CA PRO A 15 -31.81 -17.11 -0.55
C PRO A 15 -33.12 -16.32 -0.46
N GLU A 16 -33.67 -16.13 0.74
CA GLU A 16 -34.92 -15.39 0.93
C GLU A 16 -34.73 -13.88 0.79
N LYS A 17 -33.50 -13.38 0.97
CA LYS A 17 -33.16 -11.95 0.93
C LYS A 17 -32.54 -11.48 -0.39
N LYS A 18 -32.24 -12.38 -1.34
CA LYS A 18 -31.54 -12.02 -2.59
C LYS A 18 -32.21 -10.88 -3.37
N ASN A 19 -33.54 -10.87 -3.43
CA ASN A 19 -34.31 -9.90 -4.20
C ASN A 19 -34.70 -8.63 -3.42
N TYR A 20 -34.15 -8.42 -2.22
CA TYR A 20 -34.45 -7.24 -1.45
C TYR A 20 -33.72 -6.05 -2.06
N ILE A 21 -34.44 -4.99 -2.35
CA ILE A 21 -33.84 -3.70 -2.72
C ILE A 21 -33.13 -3.18 -1.46
N ILE A 22 -31.83 -2.97 -1.58
CA ILE A 22 -30.98 -2.45 -0.50
C ILE A 22 -30.57 -1.00 -0.74
N ILE A 23 -30.59 -0.56 -2.00
CA ILE A 23 -30.20 0.78 -2.43
C ILE A 23 -31.13 1.22 -3.57
N GLU A 24 -31.63 2.45 -3.49
CA GLU A 24 -32.31 3.15 -4.58
C GLU A 24 -31.53 4.45 -4.84
N ILE A 25 -31.06 4.62 -6.08
CA ILE A 25 -30.35 5.82 -6.54
C ILE A 25 -31.08 6.31 -7.79
N GLU A 26 -31.83 7.40 -7.65
CA GLU A 26 -32.66 7.97 -8.72
C GLU A 26 -33.56 6.90 -9.37
N ASP A 27 -33.28 6.54 -10.62
CA ASP A 27 -34.05 5.56 -11.40
C ASP A 27 -33.48 4.13 -11.33
N SER A 28 -32.42 3.91 -10.54
CA SER A 28 -31.72 2.63 -10.38
C SER A 28 -32.00 2.02 -9.00
N ALA A 29 -32.32 0.73 -8.96
CA ALA A 29 -32.45 -0.04 -7.73
C ALA A 29 -31.44 -1.20 -7.73
N TYR A 30 -30.74 -1.37 -6.62
CA TYR A 30 -29.78 -2.46 -6.42
C TYR A 30 -30.27 -3.41 -5.36
N LEU A 31 -30.15 -4.70 -5.67
CA LEU A 31 -30.60 -5.80 -4.86
C LEU A 31 -29.49 -6.31 -3.94
N ASN A 32 -29.88 -7.02 -2.89
CA ASN A 32 -28.94 -7.71 -2.02
C ASN A 32 -28.04 -8.69 -2.80
N SER A 33 -28.55 -9.31 -3.88
CA SER A 33 -27.75 -10.14 -4.78
C SER A 33 -26.64 -9.38 -5.51
N ASP A 34 -26.86 -8.10 -5.84
CA ASP A 34 -25.84 -7.27 -6.50
C ASP A 34 -24.70 -6.96 -5.53
N PHE A 35 -25.04 -6.73 -4.26
CA PHE A 35 -24.06 -6.56 -3.20
C PHE A 35 -23.31 -7.87 -2.88
N GLU A 36 -24.01 -9.02 -2.82
CA GLU A 36 -23.39 -10.35 -2.68
C GLU A 36 -22.36 -10.59 -3.81
N LYS A 37 -22.72 -10.26 -5.05
CA LYS A 37 -21.87 -10.35 -6.23
C LYS A 37 -20.65 -9.42 -6.10
N TYR A 38 -20.85 -8.18 -5.68
CA TYR A 38 -19.79 -7.20 -5.44
C TYR A 38 -18.77 -7.68 -4.39
N VAL A 39 -19.25 -8.18 -3.25
CA VAL A 39 -18.41 -8.70 -2.17
C VAL A 39 -17.58 -9.89 -2.68
N ARG A 40 -18.20 -10.82 -3.40
CA ARG A 40 -17.52 -11.98 -3.99
C ARG A 40 -16.47 -11.60 -5.03
N GLY A 41 -16.75 -10.60 -5.87
CA GLY A 41 -15.79 -10.10 -6.86
C GLY A 41 -14.62 -9.30 -6.26
N THR A 42 -14.78 -8.79 -5.05
CA THR A 42 -13.75 -7.98 -4.37
C THR A 42 -12.89 -8.80 -3.41
N PHE A 43 -13.48 -9.75 -2.67
CA PHE A 43 -12.78 -10.55 -1.65
C PHE A 43 -12.64 -12.03 -2.01
N GLY A 44 -13.12 -12.46 -3.17
CA GLY A 44 -13.10 -13.86 -3.57
C GLY A 44 -14.07 -14.73 -2.75
N ARG A 45 -13.77 -16.03 -2.67
CA ARG A 45 -14.66 -17.04 -2.07
C ARG A 45 -14.46 -17.24 -0.55
N ASP A 46 -13.38 -16.72 0.04
CA ASP A 46 -13.12 -16.84 1.49
C ASP A 46 -13.87 -15.76 2.30
N GLN A 47 -15.20 -15.85 2.27
CA GLN A 47 -16.10 -14.94 2.99
C GLN A 47 -16.19 -15.23 4.50
N LYS A 48 -15.53 -16.29 4.98
CA LYS A 48 -15.61 -16.79 6.37
C LYS A 48 -15.07 -15.80 7.43
N ALA A 49 -14.40 -14.72 7.02
CA ALA A 49 -13.82 -13.71 7.91
C ALA A 49 -14.57 -12.36 7.89
N LEU A 50 -15.69 -12.24 7.18
CA LEU A 50 -16.41 -10.97 7.07
C LEU A 50 -17.26 -10.72 8.33
N THR A 51 -16.86 -9.72 9.12
CA THR A 51 -17.64 -9.23 10.26
C THR A 51 -18.76 -8.29 9.80
N PRO A 52 -19.81 -8.05 10.62
CA PRO A 52 -20.83 -7.04 10.31
C PRO A 52 -20.24 -5.65 10.03
N VAL A 53 -19.16 -5.27 10.74
CA VAL A 53 -18.46 -4.00 10.53
C VAL A 53 -17.75 -3.96 9.17
N SER A 54 -17.10 -5.06 8.78
CA SER A 54 -16.49 -5.19 7.46
C SER A 54 -17.55 -5.08 6.37
N LEU A 55 -18.69 -5.76 6.53
CA LEU A 55 -19.80 -5.70 5.58
C LEU A 55 -20.41 -4.31 5.47
N SER A 56 -20.57 -3.59 6.58
CA SER A 56 -21.01 -2.19 6.55
C SER A 56 -20.08 -1.33 5.71
N ARG A 57 -18.76 -1.44 5.90
CA ARG A 57 -17.78 -0.68 5.11
C ARG A 57 -17.80 -1.05 3.63
N LEU A 58 -18.05 -2.33 3.31
CA LEU A 58 -18.20 -2.77 1.93
C LEU A 58 -19.49 -2.25 1.31
N LEU A 59 -20.57 -2.17 2.09
CA LEU A 59 -21.82 -1.57 1.64
C LEU A 59 -21.62 -0.07 1.35
N ASP A 60 -20.95 0.65 2.24
CA ASP A 60 -20.61 2.08 2.03
C ASP A 60 -19.85 2.25 0.72
N LYS A 61 -18.79 1.45 0.51
CA LYS A 61 -18.00 1.47 -0.72
C LYS A 61 -18.83 1.10 -1.95
N PHE A 62 -19.70 0.11 -1.85
CA PHE A 62 -20.59 -0.29 -2.93
C PHE A 62 -21.54 0.86 -3.33
N ILE A 63 -22.12 1.55 -2.33
CA ILE A 63 -22.97 2.73 -2.56
C ILE A 63 -22.17 3.83 -3.26
N GLU A 64 -20.97 4.16 -2.77
CA GLU A 64 -20.10 5.16 -3.38
C GLU A 64 -19.80 4.84 -4.86
N GLU A 65 -19.43 3.59 -5.16
CA GLU A 65 -19.16 3.17 -6.54
C GLU A 65 -20.41 3.31 -7.43
N LYS A 66 -21.60 2.93 -6.93
CA LYS A 66 -22.86 3.10 -7.69
C LYS A 66 -23.24 4.56 -7.91
N LEU A 67 -23.00 5.43 -6.94
CA LEU A 67 -23.20 6.88 -7.11
C LEU A 67 -22.25 7.47 -8.18
N VAL A 68 -21.00 7.01 -8.22
CA VAL A 68 -20.03 7.45 -9.24
C VAL A 68 -20.44 6.95 -10.62
N LEU A 69 -20.88 5.70 -10.75
CA LEU A 69 -21.37 5.15 -12.02
C LEU A 69 -22.62 5.88 -12.52
N GLN A 70 -23.56 6.20 -11.62
CA GLN A 70 -24.73 7.02 -11.94
C GLN A 70 -24.29 8.41 -12.44
N SER A 71 -23.32 9.03 -11.77
CA SER A 71 -22.77 10.33 -12.15
C SER A 71 -22.11 10.29 -13.54
N ALA A 72 -21.33 9.24 -13.83
CA ALA A 72 -20.75 9.03 -15.16
C ALA A 72 -21.83 8.90 -16.25
N SER A 73 -22.88 8.11 -15.98
CA SER A 73 -24.01 7.90 -16.89
C SER A 73 -24.77 9.21 -17.16
N SER A 74 -25.05 10.00 -16.12
CA SER A 74 -25.71 11.32 -16.25
C SER A 74 -24.94 12.31 -17.14
N GLN A 75 -23.61 12.16 -17.21
CA GLN A 75 -22.72 12.97 -18.05
C GLN A 75 -22.45 12.34 -19.42
N ASN A 76 -23.17 11.26 -19.78
CA ASN A 76 -23.00 10.49 -21.01
C ASN A 76 -21.58 9.90 -21.17
N ILE A 77 -20.88 9.67 -20.06
CA ILE A 77 -19.57 9.02 -20.06
C ILE A 77 -19.81 7.51 -19.97
N SER A 78 -19.35 6.80 -20.99
CA SER A 78 -19.48 5.34 -21.09
C SER A 78 -18.22 4.73 -21.68
N LEU A 79 -18.10 3.41 -21.58
CA LEU A 79 -17.00 2.64 -22.16
C LEU A 79 -17.38 2.12 -23.54
N ASN A 80 -16.56 2.40 -24.55
CA ASN A 80 -16.70 1.80 -25.88
C ASN A 80 -16.14 0.37 -25.91
N TRP A 81 -16.30 -0.32 -27.05
CA TRP A 81 -15.87 -1.72 -27.18
C TRP A 81 -14.34 -1.83 -27.15
N GLU A 82 -13.64 -0.92 -27.81
CA GLU A 82 -12.18 -0.88 -27.91
C GLU A 82 -11.54 -0.72 -26.53
N GLU A 83 -12.01 0.22 -25.72
CA GLU A 83 -11.56 0.48 -24.35
C GLU A 83 -11.72 -0.76 -23.47
N LYS A 84 -12.85 -1.47 -23.60
CA LYS A 84 -13.10 -2.71 -22.87
C LYS A 84 -12.12 -3.81 -23.28
N GLN A 85 -11.85 -3.98 -24.57
CA GLN A 85 -10.91 -5.00 -25.04
C GLN A 85 -9.47 -4.70 -24.63
N GLU A 86 -9.05 -3.44 -24.75
CA GLU A 86 -7.72 -3.00 -24.35
C GLU A 86 -7.48 -3.23 -22.86
N TYR A 87 -8.47 -2.90 -22.03
CA TYR A 87 -8.41 -3.13 -20.59
C TYR A 87 -8.26 -4.62 -20.24
N LEU A 88 -9.08 -5.50 -20.83
CA LEU A 88 -8.98 -6.94 -20.60
C LEU A 88 -7.64 -7.51 -21.06
N ALA A 89 -7.12 -7.03 -22.19
CA ALA A 89 -5.81 -7.46 -22.71
C ALA A 89 -4.67 -7.04 -21.77
N LYS A 90 -4.71 -5.79 -21.27
CA LYS A 90 -3.74 -5.28 -20.29
C LYS A 90 -3.78 -6.08 -18.99
N LEU A 91 -4.97 -6.27 -18.42
CA LEU A 91 -5.16 -7.03 -17.19
C LEU A 91 -4.68 -8.48 -17.34
N SER A 92 -4.97 -9.13 -18.48
CA SER A 92 -4.49 -10.49 -18.77
C SER A 92 -2.96 -10.57 -18.79
N SER A 93 -2.30 -9.56 -19.35
CA SER A 93 -0.84 -9.48 -19.39
C SER A 93 -0.24 -9.28 -17.99
N GLU A 94 -0.84 -8.40 -17.18
CA GLU A 94 -0.39 -8.11 -15.81
C GLU A 94 -0.49 -9.35 -14.93
N LEU A 95 -1.65 -10.03 -14.91
CA LEU A 95 -1.84 -11.26 -14.13
C LEU A 95 -0.87 -12.38 -14.51
N LYS A 96 -0.56 -12.54 -15.80
CA LYS A 96 0.46 -13.49 -16.28
C LYS A 96 1.86 -13.15 -15.79
N SER A 97 2.21 -11.87 -15.77
CA SER A 97 3.51 -11.40 -15.30
C SER A 97 3.70 -11.57 -13.80
N GLU A 98 2.61 -11.46 -13.02
CA GLU A 98 2.61 -11.63 -11.57
C GLU A 98 2.50 -13.10 -11.14
N GLY A 99 2.38 -14.05 -12.08
CA GLY A 99 2.25 -15.47 -11.78
C GLY A 99 0.92 -15.83 -11.12
N SER A 100 -0.12 -15.02 -11.33
CA SER A 100 -1.46 -15.28 -10.80
C SER A 100 -2.10 -16.49 -11.48
N ASN A 101 -2.72 -17.38 -10.69
CA ASN A 101 -3.45 -18.56 -11.18
C ASN A 101 -4.88 -18.25 -11.64
N ILE A 102 -5.35 -17.00 -11.49
CA ILE A 102 -6.70 -16.56 -11.85
C ILE A 102 -6.65 -16.00 -13.27
N SER A 103 -7.54 -16.49 -14.14
CA SER A 103 -7.67 -15.94 -15.50
C SER A 103 -8.72 -14.84 -15.54
N VAL A 104 -8.58 -13.89 -16.47
CA VAL A 104 -9.55 -12.78 -16.66
C VAL A 104 -10.94 -13.33 -17.00
N GLU A 105 -10.99 -14.49 -17.69
CA GLU A 105 -12.23 -15.18 -18.05
C GLU A 105 -12.98 -15.77 -16.85
N GLU A 106 -12.30 -15.98 -15.72
CA GLU A 106 -12.93 -16.43 -14.47
C GLU A 106 -13.46 -15.26 -13.62
N MET A 107 -13.15 -14.02 -14.02
CA MET A 107 -13.57 -12.80 -13.34
C MET A 107 -14.90 -12.28 -13.88
N ASP A 108 -15.62 -11.53 -13.03
CA ASP A 108 -16.85 -10.89 -13.45
C ASP A 108 -16.57 -9.64 -14.29
N THR A 109 -16.77 -9.75 -15.60
CA THR A 109 -16.51 -8.65 -16.54
C THR A 109 -17.32 -7.38 -16.25
N GLU A 110 -18.51 -7.49 -15.64
CA GLU A 110 -19.30 -6.32 -15.25
C GLU A 110 -18.58 -5.52 -14.15
N ILE A 111 -18.06 -6.19 -13.13
CA ILE A 111 -17.29 -5.55 -12.04
C ILE A 111 -16.01 -4.92 -12.59
N LEU A 112 -15.35 -5.60 -13.54
CA LEU A 112 -14.16 -5.09 -14.21
C LEU A 112 -14.46 -3.80 -15.00
N PHE A 113 -15.56 -3.77 -15.75
CA PHE A 113 -15.94 -2.60 -16.52
C PHE A 113 -16.50 -1.47 -15.65
N ASP A 114 -17.20 -1.76 -14.55
CA ASP A 114 -17.62 -0.77 -13.56
C ASP A 114 -16.38 -0.03 -13.01
N ARG A 115 -15.34 -0.77 -12.62
CA ARG A 115 -14.07 -0.18 -12.14
C ARG A 115 -13.39 0.68 -13.20
N LEU A 116 -13.34 0.20 -14.44
CA LEU A 116 -12.76 0.96 -15.55
C LEU A 116 -13.55 2.25 -15.83
N LEU A 117 -14.88 2.20 -15.74
CA LEU A 117 -15.72 3.39 -15.94
C LEU A 117 -15.52 4.41 -14.82
N ILE A 118 -15.39 3.96 -13.57
CA ILE A 118 -15.07 4.81 -12.42
C ILE A 118 -13.70 5.48 -12.62
N GLU A 119 -12.68 4.73 -13.05
CA GLU A 119 -11.34 5.27 -13.34
C GLU A 119 -11.42 6.33 -14.46
N LYS A 120 -12.09 6.01 -15.57
CA LYS A 120 -12.30 6.92 -16.69
C LYS A 120 -13.02 8.20 -16.26
N TYR A 121 -14.09 8.08 -15.49
CA TYR A 121 -14.84 9.22 -14.99
C TYR A 121 -13.99 10.09 -14.06
N THR A 122 -13.28 9.47 -13.12
CA THR A 122 -12.37 10.16 -12.21
C THR A 122 -11.30 10.93 -12.99
N TYR A 123 -10.68 10.31 -14.00
CA TYR A 123 -9.73 10.97 -14.87
C TYR A 123 -10.34 12.19 -15.57
N VAL A 124 -11.56 12.06 -16.13
CA VAL A 124 -12.24 13.19 -16.79
C VAL A 124 -12.50 14.35 -15.83
N LEU A 125 -12.78 14.07 -14.55
CA LEU A 125 -12.99 15.12 -13.54
C LEU A 125 -11.70 15.85 -13.16
N VAL A 126 -10.55 15.16 -13.15
CA VAL A 126 -9.30 15.72 -12.61
C VAL A 126 -8.28 16.12 -13.67
N LYS A 127 -8.44 15.69 -14.93
CA LYS A 127 -7.44 15.92 -16.01
C LYS A 127 -7.12 17.40 -16.27
N ASP A 128 -8.07 18.29 -16.00
CA ASP A 128 -7.95 19.73 -16.24
C ASP A 128 -7.54 20.49 -14.97
N ILE A 129 -7.31 19.79 -13.86
CA ILE A 129 -6.79 20.37 -12.61
C ILE A 129 -5.29 20.62 -12.76
N GLU A 130 -4.89 21.88 -12.67
CA GLU A 130 -3.49 22.29 -12.69
C GLU A 130 -3.01 22.61 -11.28
N VAL A 131 -1.94 21.94 -10.82
CA VAL A 131 -1.28 22.25 -9.56
C VAL A 131 -0.20 23.30 -9.81
N LYS A 132 -0.39 24.51 -9.27
CA LYS A 132 0.56 25.62 -9.45
C LYS A 132 1.78 25.46 -8.56
N GLU A 133 2.93 25.97 -9.01
CA GLU A 133 4.17 25.92 -8.22
C GLU A 133 4.02 26.68 -6.89
N GLU A 134 3.30 27.80 -6.89
CA GLU A 134 3.01 28.58 -5.69
C GLU A 134 2.18 27.79 -4.68
N GLU A 135 1.15 27.08 -5.15
CA GLU A 135 0.29 26.24 -4.31
C GLU A 135 1.08 25.08 -3.70
N ALA A 136 1.91 24.42 -4.51
CA ALA A 136 2.81 23.36 -4.02
C ALA A 136 3.79 23.88 -2.97
N LYS A 137 4.37 25.07 -3.18
CA LYS A 137 5.27 25.73 -2.21
C LYS A 137 4.54 26.11 -0.92
N GLU A 138 3.34 26.65 -1.02
CA GLU A 138 2.52 27.01 0.14
C GLU A 138 2.16 25.76 0.95
N TYR A 139 1.70 24.70 0.29
CA TYR A 139 1.41 23.43 0.94
C TYR A 139 2.63 22.87 1.66
N TYR A 140 3.80 22.82 1.00
CA TYR A 140 5.05 22.40 1.63
C TYR A 140 5.41 23.25 2.85
N ASN A 141 5.28 24.57 2.76
CA ASN A 141 5.64 25.47 3.85
C ASN A 141 4.71 25.32 5.07
N LEU A 142 3.42 25.07 4.85
CA LEU A 142 2.44 24.82 5.93
C LEU A 142 2.59 23.42 6.53
N HIS A 143 3.01 22.44 5.73
CA HIS A 143 3.11 21.03 6.13
C HIS A 143 4.55 20.52 6.21
N LYS A 144 5.53 21.39 6.50
CA LYS A 144 6.96 21.02 6.51
C LYS A 144 7.22 19.73 7.28
N ARG A 145 6.51 19.50 8.39
CA ARG A 145 6.64 18.30 9.24
C ARG A 145 6.34 16.99 8.51
N GLU A 146 5.46 16.99 7.51
CA GLU A 146 5.16 15.82 6.66
C GLU A 146 6.33 15.49 5.72
N PHE A 147 7.17 16.47 5.42
CA PHE A 147 8.30 16.36 4.51
C PHE A 147 9.66 16.35 5.22
N LEU A 148 9.68 16.57 6.54
CA LEU A 148 10.86 16.39 7.35
C LEU A 148 11.25 14.92 7.30
N ARG A 149 12.39 14.63 6.69
CA ARG A 149 13.04 13.34 6.89
C ARG A 149 13.62 13.34 8.29
N SER A 150 13.41 12.25 9.02
CA SER A 150 14.10 12.00 10.28
C SER A 150 15.61 12.19 10.09
N GLN A 151 16.30 12.62 11.13
CA GLN A 151 17.76 12.69 11.11
C GLN A 151 18.30 11.35 10.61
N ARG A 152 19.23 11.41 9.66
CA ARG A 152 19.91 10.25 9.09
C ARG A 152 21.40 10.41 9.33
N VAL A 153 22.04 9.32 9.68
CA VAL A 153 23.49 9.27 9.92
C VAL A 153 24.10 8.18 9.05
N GLU A 154 25.21 8.50 8.40
CA GLU A 154 26.03 7.50 7.73
C GLU A 154 27.00 6.91 8.75
N ALA A 155 26.85 5.62 9.06
CA ALA A 155 27.60 4.95 10.11
C ALA A 155 28.63 3.98 9.53
N SER A 156 29.73 3.84 10.25
CA SER A 156 30.77 2.85 9.98
C SER A 156 31.30 2.31 11.29
N GLN A 157 31.67 1.04 11.31
CA GLN A 157 32.15 0.39 12.53
C GLN A 157 33.41 -0.44 12.29
N ILE A 158 34.15 -0.63 13.38
CA ILE A 158 35.25 -1.58 13.49
C ILE A 158 34.89 -2.46 14.68
N LEU A 159 34.55 -3.72 14.40
CA LEU A 159 34.24 -4.70 15.43
C LEU A 159 35.50 -5.50 15.73
N VAL A 160 35.85 -5.65 17.00
CA VAL A 160 37.00 -6.45 17.45
C VAL A 160 36.55 -7.40 18.57
N GLU A 161 37.35 -8.42 18.85
CA GLU A 161 36.96 -9.52 19.75
C GLU A 161 36.97 -9.12 21.23
N THR A 162 37.83 -8.17 21.62
CA THR A 162 38.07 -7.79 23.02
C THR A 162 38.08 -6.28 23.25
N GLU A 163 37.79 -5.88 24.48
CA GLU A 163 37.81 -4.47 24.90
C GLU A 163 39.21 -3.85 24.76
N ASP A 164 40.27 -4.59 25.13
CA ASP A 164 41.65 -4.11 25.01
C ASP A 164 42.01 -3.74 23.56
N GLN A 165 41.61 -4.58 22.60
CA GLN A 165 41.77 -4.28 21.17
C GLN A 165 40.96 -3.05 20.75
N ALA A 166 39.75 -2.89 21.29
CA ALA A 166 38.90 -1.75 20.96
C ALA A 166 39.52 -0.44 21.45
N ILE A 167 40.10 -0.45 22.66
CA ILE A 167 40.81 0.69 23.24
C ILE A 167 42.04 1.03 22.40
N GLU A 168 42.86 0.05 22.02
CA GLU A 168 44.05 0.27 21.19
C GLU A 168 43.69 0.87 19.83
N VAL A 169 42.67 0.31 19.16
CA VAL A 169 42.15 0.86 17.90
C VAL A 169 41.64 2.29 18.13
N MET A 170 40.81 2.53 19.15
CA MET A 170 40.27 3.87 19.42
C MET A 170 41.36 4.92 19.69
N GLU A 171 42.43 4.56 20.39
CA GLU A 171 43.57 5.46 20.63
C GLU A 171 44.30 5.82 19.34
N SER A 172 44.45 4.86 18.42
CA SER A 172 45.04 5.09 17.10
C SER A 172 44.17 5.96 16.17
N MET A 173 42.87 6.10 16.49
CA MET A 173 41.86 6.73 15.61
C MET A 173 41.62 8.22 15.88
N LYS A 174 42.27 8.83 16.89
CA LYS A 174 41.93 10.19 17.33
C LYS A 174 42.12 11.30 16.29
N ASN A 175 42.84 11.08 15.19
CA ASN A 175 43.07 12.06 14.10
C ASN A 175 43.30 11.40 12.73
N VAL A 176 42.70 10.25 12.46
CA VAL A 176 42.88 9.54 11.17
C VAL A 176 41.98 10.11 10.08
N SER A 177 42.40 10.03 8.82
CA SER A 177 41.51 10.35 7.70
C SER A 177 40.45 9.25 7.52
N GLU A 178 39.43 9.53 6.72
CA GLU A 178 38.43 8.50 6.38
C GLU A 178 39.09 7.31 5.66
N GLU A 179 40.02 7.56 4.73
CA GLU A 179 40.73 6.50 4.03
C GLU A 179 41.53 5.61 4.98
N ASP A 180 42.15 6.20 6.01
CA ASP A 180 42.87 5.46 7.04
C ASP A 180 41.92 4.62 7.88
N PHE A 181 40.76 5.17 8.26
CA PHE A 181 39.71 4.41 8.93
C PHE A 181 39.27 3.21 8.08
N ARG A 182 39.03 3.39 6.77
CA ARG A 182 38.64 2.29 5.86
C ARG A 182 39.70 1.20 5.83
N ARG A 183 40.98 1.58 5.70
CA ARG A 183 42.10 0.63 5.66
C ARG A 183 42.24 -0.14 6.96
N ILE A 184 42.10 0.53 8.10
CA ILE A 184 42.17 -0.13 9.40
C ILE A 184 40.97 -1.05 9.60
N ALA A 185 39.76 -0.60 9.24
CA ALA A 185 38.56 -1.43 9.30
C ALA A 185 38.69 -2.71 8.46
N GLU A 186 39.23 -2.62 7.24
CA GLU A 186 39.54 -3.79 6.40
C GLU A 186 40.58 -4.73 7.04
N ALA A 187 41.54 -4.18 7.78
CA ALA A 187 42.66 -4.94 8.33
C ALA A 187 42.33 -5.63 9.67
N VAL A 188 41.55 -4.98 10.54
CA VAL A 188 41.38 -5.43 11.93
C VAL A 188 39.95 -5.75 12.34
N SER A 189 38.95 -5.28 11.58
CA SER A 189 37.56 -5.54 11.93
C SER A 189 37.19 -7.00 11.64
N ILE A 190 36.53 -7.66 12.59
CA ILE A 190 35.94 -8.99 12.42
C ILE A 190 34.49 -8.91 11.90
N GLY A 191 33.95 -7.69 11.72
CA GLY A 191 32.59 -7.46 11.23
C GLY A 191 32.42 -7.74 9.73
N LEU A 192 31.19 -8.01 9.29
CA LEU A 192 30.88 -8.35 7.89
C LEU A 192 31.18 -7.18 6.93
N GLU A 193 31.08 -5.96 7.43
CA GLU A 193 31.38 -4.70 6.77
C GLU A 193 32.88 -4.39 6.67
N ALA A 194 33.76 -5.19 7.29
CA ALA A 194 35.21 -5.01 7.20
C ALA A 194 35.68 -4.91 5.75
N VAL A 195 35.19 -5.81 4.88
CA VAL A 195 35.51 -5.86 3.44
C VAL A 195 35.05 -4.62 2.65
N LYS A 196 34.25 -3.74 3.27
CA LYS A 196 33.79 -2.46 2.73
C LYS A 196 34.34 -1.27 3.53
N GLY A 197 35.50 -1.43 4.17
CA GLY A 197 36.09 -0.39 5.01
C GLY A 197 35.23 -0.03 6.22
N GLY A 198 34.51 -0.99 6.78
CA GLY A 198 33.65 -0.75 7.95
C GLY A 198 32.30 -0.09 7.62
N LYS A 199 31.99 0.15 6.34
CA LYS A 199 30.79 0.92 5.94
C LYS A 199 29.51 0.11 6.13
N MET A 200 28.65 0.60 7.02
CA MET A 200 27.35 -0.03 7.32
C MET A 200 26.23 0.52 6.44
N GLY A 201 26.19 1.84 6.25
CA GLY A 201 25.15 2.51 5.45
C GLY A 201 24.58 3.75 6.14
N VAL A 202 23.41 4.19 5.67
CA VAL A 202 22.67 5.34 6.21
C VAL A 202 21.51 4.82 7.05
N PHE A 203 21.41 5.30 8.28
CA PHE A 203 20.42 4.86 9.26
C PHE A 203 19.57 6.01 9.77
N GLU A 204 18.33 5.70 10.13
CA GLU A 204 17.40 6.52 10.91
C GLU A 204 17.31 5.97 12.35
N MET A 205 16.86 6.80 13.29
CA MET A 205 16.57 6.38 14.66
C MET A 205 15.50 5.28 14.66
N GLY A 206 15.72 4.21 15.42
CA GLY A 206 14.92 2.98 15.45
C GLY A 206 15.41 1.86 14.51
N GLN A 207 16.46 2.09 13.70
CA GLN A 207 17.00 1.10 12.76
C GLN A 207 18.27 0.39 13.28
N LEU A 208 18.87 0.86 14.36
CA LEU A 208 20.07 0.28 14.96
C LEU A 208 19.81 -0.19 16.40
N PRO A 209 20.64 -1.09 16.94
CA PRO A 209 20.60 -1.41 18.37
C PRO A 209 20.72 -0.17 19.24
N PHE A 210 20.02 -0.17 20.38
CA PHE A 210 19.90 1.00 21.27
C PHE A 210 21.26 1.61 21.67
N GLU A 211 22.26 0.76 21.93
CA GLU A 211 23.60 1.17 22.33
C GLU A 211 24.33 1.95 21.22
N MET A 212 24.10 1.59 19.95
CA MET A 212 24.67 2.30 18.81
C MET A 212 23.95 3.62 18.56
N GLU A 213 22.63 3.64 18.73
CA GLU A 213 21.83 4.85 18.53
C GLU A 213 22.20 5.96 19.50
N GLN A 214 22.48 5.63 20.78
CA GLN A 214 22.92 6.60 21.79
C GLN A 214 24.24 7.32 21.45
N VAL A 215 25.05 6.75 20.57
CA VAL A 215 26.34 7.32 20.16
C VAL A 215 26.24 8.04 18.82
N LEU A 216 25.35 7.58 17.92
CA LEU A 216 25.23 8.08 16.57
C LEU A 216 24.23 9.24 16.42
N PHE A 217 23.19 9.33 17.26
CA PHE A 217 22.15 10.37 17.23
C PHE A 217 22.20 11.28 18.46
#